data_AF-A0A7J0B634-F1
#
_entry.id   AF-A0A7J0B634-F1
#
_cell.length_a   1.000
_cell.length_b   1.000
_cell.length_c   1.000
_cell.angle_alpha   90.00
_cell.angle_beta   90.00
_cell.angle_gamma   90.00
#
_symmetry.space_group_name_H-M   'P 1'
#
loop_
_entity.id
_entity.type
_entity.pdbx_description
1 polymer ?
#
loop_
_entity_poly.entity_id
_entity_poly.type
_entity_poly.pdbx_seq_one_letter_code
_entity_poly.pdbx_strand_id
1 'polypeptide(L)'
;MKKPRLRDSKYLESSIYPIDNIQEDIIIKIAGSIIYLIYTGRNDMTGDDWGNIFANAIEGEHLSSPLGIADVVKDKTAWSMKTVKNANPLIATNVRLISGRCSPDYSYGITDPHADIQKTGEAVLAIWNSRVDIALAHYNTVRIGVLVRSNDLQEFVYFEEYLEHFRLSQYIWKENPRGNLEGYDKYSGNKHFIWQPHGSQFTILCNIPDNGIKFRVKHPRPMTEKEVLDSLNFSSEWIEFIDNKSK
;
A
#
# COMPACT_ATOMS: atom_id res chain seq x y z
N MET A 1 21.94 9.29 -13.99
CA MET A 1 23.00 10.13 -13.37
C MET A 1 24.05 9.24 -12.73
N LYS A 2 25.33 9.62 -12.81
CA LYS A 2 26.43 8.89 -12.15
C LYS A 2 26.39 9.22 -10.64
N LYS A 3 26.25 8.21 -9.77
CA LYS A 3 26.20 8.43 -8.31
C LYS A 3 27.53 9.05 -7.81
N PRO A 4 27.50 9.97 -6.84
CA PRO A 4 28.72 10.51 -6.24
C PRO A 4 29.53 9.40 -5.56
N ARG A 5 30.86 9.44 -5.70
CA ARG A 5 31.74 8.49 -5.02
C ARG A 5 31.95 8.94 -3.58
N LEU A 6 31.32 8.25 -2.64
CA LEU A 6 31.42 8.53 -1.21
C LEU A 6 32.39 7.55 -0.54
N ARG A 7 33.16 8.02 0.45
CA ARG A 7 34.09 7.16 1.22
C ARG A 7 33.37 6.04 1.98
N ASP A 8 32.15 6.34 2.40
CA ASP A 8 31.28 5.44 3.17
C ASP A 8 30.19 4.80 2.30
N SER A 9 30.40 4.70 0.98
CA SER A 9 29.42 4.14 0.03
C SER A 9 28.99 2.71 0.34
N LYS A 10 29.76 1.98 1.16
CA LYS A 10 29.41 0.63 1.64
C LYS A 10 28.12 0.58 2.46
N TYR A 11 27.69 1.70 3.05
CA TYR A 11 26.41 1.79 3.78
C TYR A 11 25.24 2.20 2.88
N LEU A 12 25.52 2.66 1.67
CA LEU A 12 24.52 2.95 0.64
C LEU A 12 24.20 1.66 -0.11
N GLU A 13 23.57 0.71 0.57
CA GLU A 13 22.98 -0.44 -0.13
C GLU A 13 21.90 0.06 -1.10
N SER A 14 22.02 -0.36 -2.35
CA SER A 14 21.01 -0.07 -3.36
C SER A 14 19.84 -1.00 -3.16
N SER A 15 18.64 -0.42 -3.08
CA SER A 15 17.40 -1.14 -3.31
C SER A 15 17.47 -2.03 -4.56
N ILE A 16 16.68 -3.10 -4.58
CA ILE A 16 16.57 -4.08 -5.67
C ILE A 16 16.30 -3.44 -7.05
N TYR A 17 15.74 -2.23 -7.07
CA TYR A 17 15.66 -1.37 -8.24
C TYR A 17 15.53 0.12 -7.84
N PRO A 18 15.93 1.08 -8.70
CA PRO A 18 15.68 2.51 -8.46
C PRO A 18 14.18 2.83 -8.41
N ILE A 19 13.78 3.88 -7.68
CA ILE A 19 12.38 4.34 -7.73
C ILE A 19 11.96 4.61 -9.18
N ASP A 20 10.69 4.36 -9.49
CA ASP A 20 10.09 4.46 -10.83
C ASP A 20 10.72 3.56 -11.91
N ASN A 21 11.56 2.62 -11.52
CA ASN A 21 12.21 1.67 -12.43
C ASN A 21 12.07 0.24 -11.93
N ILE A 22 10.87 -0.11 -11.46
CA ILE A 22 10.52 -1.50 -11.15
C ILE A 22 10.62 -2.33 -12.43
N GLN A 23 11.22 -3.51 -12.28
CA GLN A 23 11.51 -4.38 -13.40
C GLN A 23 10.22 -5.05 -13.91
N GLU A 24 10.14 -5.30 -15.22
CA GLU A 24 8.96 -5.86 -15.88
C GLU A 24 8.60 -7.26 -15.35
N ASP A 25 9.60 -8.06 -14.97
CA ASP A 25 9.40 -9.40 -14.38
C ASP A 25 8.62 -9.33 -13.05
N ILE A 26 8.85 -8.29 -12.24
CA ILE A 26 8.10 -8.06 -11.00
C ILE A 26 6.64 -7.76 -11.32
N ILE A 27 6.36 -6.95 -12.35
CA ILE A 27 5.00 -6.67 -12.82
C ILE A 27 4.32 -7.94 -13.33
N ILE A 28 5.04 -8.80 -14.05
CA ILE A 28 4.53 -10.10 -14.53
C ILE A 28 4.17 -11.00 -13.33
N LYS A 29 5.02 -11.08 -12.31
CA LYS A 29 4.75 -11.86 -11.08
C LYS A 29 3.51 -11.32 -10.36
N ILE A 30 3.40 -9.99 -10.19
CA ILE A 30 2.21 -9.32 -9.62
C ILE A 30 0.95 -9.68 -10.40
N ALA A 31 0.98 -9.53 -11.73
CA ALA A 31 -0.14 -9.86 -12.60
C ALA A 31 -0.55 -11.33 -12.50
N GLY A 32 0.42 -12.25 -12.41
CA GLY A 32 0.17 -13.67 -12.21
C GLY A 32 -0.59 -13.96 -10.91
N SER A 33 -0.19 -13.36 -9.80
CA SER A 33 -0.90 -13.53 -8.51
C SER A 33 -2.29 -12.89 -8.52
N ILE A 34 -2.48 -11.75 -9.20
CA ILE A 34 -3.81 -11.15 -9.38
C ILE A 34 -4.71 -12.07 -10.20
N ILE A 35 -4.21 -12.65 -11.30
CA ILE A 35 -4.94 -13.63 -12.11
C ILE A 35 -5.34 -14.84 -11.26
N TYR A 36 -4.46 -15.32 -10.37
CA TYR A 36 -4.77 -16.40 -9.44
C TYR A 36 -5.90 -16.03 -8.46
N LEU A 37 -5.90 -14.81 -7.91
CA LEU A 37 -7.02 -14.34 -7.07
C LEU A 37 -8.34 -14.35 -7.85
N ILE A 38 -8.34 -13.80 -9.06
CA ILE A 38 -9.54 -13.79 -9.92
C ILE A 38 -10.00 -15.22 -10.22
N TYR A 39 -9.06 -16.10 -10.57
CA TYR A 39 -9.32 -17.51 -10.89
C TYR A 39 -9.97 -18.26 -9.72
N THR A 40 -9.54 -17.98 -8.49
CA THR A 40 -10.10 -18.58 -7.27
C THR A 40 -11.44 -17.98 -6.84
N GLY A 41 -12.04 -17.12 -7.69
CA GLY A 41 -13.36 -16.53 -7.48
C GLY A 41 -13.36 -15.25 -6.64
N ARG A 42 -12.19 -14.63 -6.41
CA ARG A 42 -12.11 -13.36 -5.69
C ARG A 42 -12.50 -12.22 -6.62
N ASN A 43 -13.55 -11.49 -6.23
CA ASN A 43 -14.01 -10.29 -6.93
C ASN A 43 -13.33 -9.00 -6.41
N ASP A 44 -12.43 -9.13 -5.43
CA ASP A 44 -11.78 -7.99 -4.81
C ASP A 44 -10.42 -8.36 -4.18
N MET A 45 -9.57 -7.34 -4.03
CA MET A 45 -8.24 -7.44 -3.44
C MET A 45 -8.11 -6.52 -2.22
N THR A 46 -7.80 -7.09 -1.06
CA THR A 46 -7.57 -6.34 0.18
C THR A 46 -6.17 -5.72 0.23
N GLY A 47 -5.90 -4.90 1.23
CA GLY A 47 -4.55 -4.39 1.49
C GLY A 47 -3.56 -5.50 1.84
N ASP A 48 -4.01 -6.53 2.55
CA ASP A 48 -3.18 -7.69 2.92
C ASP A 48 -2.84 -8.55 1.69
N ASP A 49 -3.83 -8.81 0.83
CA ASP A 49 -3.59 -9.47 -0.46
C ASP A 49 -2.52 -8.72 -1.27
N TRP A 50 -2.61 -7.38 -1.30
CA TRP A 50 -1.63 -6.55 -2.01
C TRP A 50 -0.22 -6.67 -1.42
N GLY A 51 -0.09 -6.62 -0.09
CA GLY A 51 1.17 -6.86 0.60
C GLY A 51 1.78 -8.22 0.28
N ASN A 52 0.97 -9.29 0.33
CA ASN A 52 1.41 -10.65 -0.01
C ASN A 52 1.83 -10.77 -1.48
N ILE A 53 1.04 -10.24 -2.41
CA ILE A 53 1.35 -10.25 -3.84
C ILE A 53 2.68 -9.56 -4.11
N PHE A 54 2.86 -8.36 -3.56
CA PHE A 54 4.07 -7.58 -3.80
C PHE A 54 5.30 -8.24 -3.17
N ALA A 55 5.20 -8.70 -1.93
CA ALA A 55 6.29 -9.43 -1.26
C ALA A 55 6.73 -10.67 -2.06
N ASN A 56 5.78 -11.48 -2.53
CA ASN A 56 6.08 -12.65 -3.36
C ASN A 56 6.76 -12.25 -4.68
N ALA A 57 6.32 -11.16 -5.31
CA ALA A 57 6.88 -10.71 -6.59
C ALA A 57 8.35 -10.27 -6.48
N ILE A 58 8.71 -9.63 -5.36
CA ILE A 58 10.09 -9.16 -5.10
C ILE A 58 10.93 -10.15 -4.28
N GLU A 59 10.38 -11.33 -3.96
CA GLU A 59 10.99 -12.33 -3.08
C GLU A 59 11.34 -11.75 -1.70
N GLY A 60 10.49 -10.85 -1.20
CA GLY A 60 10.58 -10.19 0.09
C GLY A 60 9.67 -10.85 1.14
N GLU A 61 9.52 -10.14 2.25
CA GLU A 61 8.68 -10.55 3.37
C GLU A 61 7.55 -9.54 3.57
N HIS A 62 6.32 -10.04 3.66
CA HIS A 62 5.18 -9.25 4.13
C HIS A 62 5.10 -9.40 5.66
N LEU A 63 5.22 -8.28 6.38
CA LEU A 63 5.25 -8.29 7.83
C LEU A 63 3.85 -8.59 8.38
N SER A 64 3.75 -9.60 9.26
CA SER A 64 2.51 -9.93 9.97
C SER A 64 2.04 -8.83 10.91
N SER A 65 2.95 -7.92 11.28
CA SER A 65 2.67 -6.70 12.02
C SER A 65 3.56 -5.59 11.46
N PRO A 66 2.97 -4.52 10.89
CA PRO A 66 3.74 -3.44 10.30
C PRO A 66 4.70 -2.79 11.31
N LEU A 67 5.95 -2.57 10.91
CA LEU A 67 6.93 -1.86 11.72
C LEU A 67 6.86 -0.36 11.40
N GLY A 68 6.14 0.38 12.24
CA GLY A 68 5.81 1.78 11.98
C GLY A 68 4.80 1.92 10.85
N ILE A 69 5.31 1.97 9.61
CA ILE A 69 4.52 1.98 8.38
C ILE A 69 5.06 1.04 7.29
N ALA A 70 6.15 0.31 7.58
CA ALA A 70 6.65 -0.71 6.69
C ALA A 70 5.69 -1.91 6.69
N ASP A 71 5.18 -2.28 5.51
CA ASP A 71 4.30 -3.43 5.31
C ASP A 71 5.11 -4.58 4.67
N VAL A 72 5.86 -4.30 3.59
CA VAL A 72 6.70 -5.27 2.89
C VAL A 72 8.17 -4.87 2.98
N VAL A 73 9.07 -5.84 3.11
CA VAL A 73 10.51 -5.60 3.26
C VAL A 73 11.33 -6.53 2.38
N LYS A 74 12.44 -6.00 1.86
CA LYS A 74 13.47 -6.76 1.15
C LYS A 74 14.82 -6.08 1.35
N ASP A 75 15.76 -6.83 1.90
CA ASP A 75 17.09 -6.33 2.27
C ASP A 75 17.00 -5.09 3.18
N LYS A 76 17.52 -3.93 2.74
CA LYS A 76 17.42 -2.64 3.47
C LYS A 76 16.37 -1.69 2.93
N THR A 77 15.45 -2.18 2.08
CA THR A 77 14.32 -1.40 1.58
C THR A 77 13.02 -1.91 2.19
N ALA A 78 12.15 -0.98 2.57
CA ALA A 78 10.79 -1.27 2.97
C ALA A 78 9.78 -0.52 2.10
N TRP A 79 8.57 -1.04 2.03
CA TRP A 79 7.45 -0.46 1.32
C TRP A 79 6.24 -0.40 2.24
N SER A 80 5.62 0.77 2.33
CA SER A 80 4.23 0.87 2.77
C SER A 80 3.33 0.60 1.60
N MET A 81 2.52 -0.44 1.68
CA MET A 81 1.67 -0.89 0.60
C MET A 81 0.31 -0.21 0.69
N LYS A 82 -0.12 0.39 -0.42
CA LYS A 82 -1.45 1.01 -0.55
C LYS A 82 -2.13 0.48 -1.79
N THR A 83 -3.39 0.09 -1.66
CA THR A 83 -4.25 -0.21 -2.81
C THR A 83 -5.48 0.68 -2.79
N VAL A 84 -5.89 1.17 -3.96
CA VAL A 84 -7.02 2.08 -4.11
C VAL A 84 -7.91 1.62 -5.26
N LYS A 85 -9.21 1.48 -4.98
CA LYS A 85 -10.22 1.27 -6.02
C LYS A 85 -10.47 2.56 -6.79
N ASN A 86 -10.45 2.50 -8.10
CA ASN A 86 -10.83 3.58 -8.99
C ASN A 86 -11.63 3.01 -10.17
N ALA A 87 -12.69 3.70 -10.61
CA ALA A 87 -13.50 3.22 -11.73
C ALA A 87 -12.71 3.20 -13.05
N ASN A 88 -11.76 4.12 -13.23
CA ASN A 88 -10.96 4.27 -14.45
C ASN A 88 -9.48 4.52 -14.09
N PRO A 89 -8.77 3.51 -13.57
CA PRO A 89 -7.43 3.68 -13.01
C PRO A 89 -6.44 4.24 -14.03
N LEU A 90 -6.56 3.88 -15.31
CA LEU A 90 -5.58 4.23 -16.36
C LEU A 90 -5.56 5.72 -16.75
N ILE A 91 -6.64 6.45 -16.46
CA ILE A 91 -6.77 7.89 -16.72
C ILE A 91 -6.90 8.72 -15.45
N ALA A 92 -6.89 8.07 -14.27
CA ALA A 92 -6.94 8.77 -13.00
C ALA A 92 -5.65 9.60 -12.81
N THR A 93 -5.81 10.81 -12.30
CA THR A 93 -4.67 11.73 -12.03
C THR A 93 -4.35 11.85 -10.55
N ASN A 94 -5.27 11.43 -9.68
CA ASN A 94 -5.11 11.51 -8.22
C ASN A 94 -5.90 10.40 -7.53
N VAL A 95 -5.43 10.03 -6.33
CA VAL A 95 -6.02 9.03 -5.44
C VAL A 95 -5.95 9.47 -3.98
N ARG A 96 -6.76 8.81 -3.15
CA ARG A 96 -6.79 9.02 -1.70
C ARG A 96 -6.15 7.81 -1.03
N LEU A 97 -5.02 8.03 -0.36
CA LEU A 97 -4.29 6.99 0.34
C LEU A 97 -4.67 7.00 1.82
N ILE A 98 -5.39 5.97 2.27
CA ILE A 98 -5.63 5.76 3.69
C ILE A 98 -4.29 5.44 4.36
N SER A 99 -3.87 6.32 5.24
CA SER A 99 -2.51 6.45 5.76
C SER A 99 -2.48 6.17 7.27
N GLY A 100 -3.36 5.25 7.70
CA GLY A 100 -3.44 4.75 9.06
C GLY A 100 -4.33 5.58 9.99
N ARG A 101 -4.35 5.14 11.25
CA ARG A 101 -5.11 5.76 12.34
C ARG A 101 -4.18 6.71 13.09
N CYS A 102 -4.33 8.01 12.92
CA CYS A 102 -3.56 9.01 13.67
C CYS A 102 -4.48 9.59 14.74
N SER A 103 -4.34 9.16 16.00
CA SER A 103 -5.21 9.57 17.10
C SER A 103 -4.53 10.63 17.98
N PRO A 104 -4.91 11.92 17.86
CA PRO A 104 -4.39 12.98 18.71
C PRO A 104 -4.78 12.82 20.19
N ASP A 105 -5.94 12.22 20.46
CA ASP A 105 -6.38 11.90 21.82
C ASP A 105 -5.43 10.91 22.50
N TYR A 106 -5.24 9.72 21.90
CA TYR A 106 -4.32 8.71 22.44
C TYR A 106 -2.88 9.22 22.58
N SER A 107 -2.39 9.98 21.60
CA SER A 107 -0.97 10.35 21.51
C SER A 107 -0.61 11.62 22.28
N TYR A 108 -1.55 12.56 22.42
CA TYR A 108 -1.30 13.90 22.98
C TYR A 108 -2.37 14.39 23.96
N GLY A 109 -3.40 13.58 24.24
CA GLY A 109 -4.52 13.98 25.12
C GLY A 109 -5.43 15.05 24.53
N ILE A 110 -5.44 15.21 23.20
CA ILE A 110 -6.34 16.16 22.50
C ILE A 110 -7.71 15.48 22.34
N THR A 111 -8.54 15.60 23.37
CA THR A 111 -9.87 14.97 23.44
C THR A 111 -10.92 15.67 22.57
N ASP A 112 -10.88 17.00 22.49
CA ASP A 112 -11.66 17.79 21.55
C ASP A 112 -10.78 18.27 20.38
N PRO A 113 -10.87 17.62 19.21
CA PRO A 113 -10.05 17.98 18.05
C PRO A 113 -10.41 19.34 17.44
N HIS A 114 -11.57 19.92 17.78
CA HIS A 114 -12.07 21.17 17.23
C HIS A 114 -11.69 22.40 18.07
N ALA A 115 -11.31 22.20 19.34
CA ALA A 115 -10.89 23.28 20.24
C ALA A 115 -9.68 24.06 19.68
N ASP A 116 -8.75 23.36 19.03
CA ASP A 116 -7.63 23.97 18.30
C ASP A 116 -7.29 23.14 17.05
N ILE A 117 -7.89 23.51 15.92
CA ILE A 117 -7.73 22.81 14.64
C ILE A 117 -6.27 22.77 14.17
N GLN A 118 -5.49 23.83 14.39
CA GLN A 118 -4.08 23.82 13.96
C GLN A 118 -3.28 22.84 14.78
N LYS A 119 -3.41 22.90 16.11
CA LYS A 119 -2.71 21.98 17.02
C LYS A 119 -3.11 20.53 16.77
N THR A 120 -4.38 20.25 16.53
CA THR A 120 -4.84 18.90 16.16
C THR A 120 -4.22 18.44 14.84
N GLY A 121 -4.23 19.29 13.81
CA GLY A 121 -3.63 18.96 12.53
C GLY A 121 -2.11 18.72 12.59
N GLU A 122 -1.39 19.54 13.36
CA GLU A 122 0.03 19.34 13.65
C GLU A 122 0.29 18.02 14.38
N ALA A 123 -0.54 17.68 15.36
CA ALA A 123 -0.46 16.40 16.07
C ALA A 123 -0.69 15.20 15.14
N VAL A 124 -1.63 15.30 14.19
CA VAL A 124 -1.86 14.26 13.17
C VAL A 124 -0.61 14.04 12.32
N LEU A 125 0.01 15.10 11.82
CA LEU A 125 1.25 14.98 11.03
C LEU A 125 2.44 14.51 11.87
N ALA A 126 2.52 14.91 13.14
CA ALA A 126 3.54 14.43 14.06
C ALA A 126 3.44 12.91 14.26
N ILE A 127 2.23 12.36 14.44
CA ILE A 127 2.01 10.91 14.57
C ILE A 127 2.46 10.18 13.30
N TRP A 128 2.08 10.69 12.13
CA TRP A 128 2.54 10.14 10.86
C TRP A 128 4.07 10.13 10.78
N ASN A 129 4.69 11.28 11.02
CA ASN A 129 6.15 11.43 10.99
C ASN A 129 6.85 10.48 11.98
N SER A 130 6.34 10.30 13.19
CA SER A 130 6.89 9.32 14.14
C SER A 130 6.83 7.88 13.61
N ARG A 131 5.80 7.52 12.83
CA ARG A 131 5.75 6.19 12.17
C ARG A 131 6.75 6.07 11.03
N VAL A 132 6.97 7.15 10.29
CA VAL A 132 8.05 7.23 9.29
C VAL A 132 9.41 7.05 9.97
N ASP A 133 9.65 7.70 11.11
CA ASP A 133 10.88 7.56 11.90
C ASP A 133 11.12 6.12 12.34
N ILE A 134 10.09 5.43 12.84
CA ILE A 134 10.20 4.01 13.22
C ILE A 134 10.63 3.17 12.01
N ALA A 135 10.06 3.38 10.83
CA ALA A 135 10.45 2.62 9.64
C ALA A 135 11.90 2.94 9.21
N LEU A 136 12.27 4.22 9.16
CA LEU A 136 13.61 4.67 8.76
C LEU A 136 14.71 4.30 9.75
N ALA A 137 14.37 4.06 11.02
CA ALA A 137 15.34 3.55 12.00
C ALA A 137 15.78 2.10 11.69
N HIS A 138 14.99 1.35 10.92
CA HIS A 138 15.26 -0.06 10.60
C HIS A 138 15.65 -0.28 9.13
N TYR A 139 15.21 0.58 8.22
CA TYR A 139 15.44 0.45 6.78
C TYR A 139 16.09 1.70 6.20
N ASN A 140 17.09 1.51 5.33
CA ASN A 140 17.82 2.60 4.70
C ASN A 140 16.94 3.42 3.75
N THR A 141 15.89 2.80 3.20
CA THR A 141 14.95 3.44 2.30
C THR A 141 13.57 2.89 2.56
N VAL A 142 12.59 3.78 2.67
CA VAL A 142 11.18 3.42 2.76
C VAL A 142 10.44 4.08 1.61
N ARG A 143 9.62 3.30 0.91
CA ARG A 143 8.80 3.75 -0.22
C ARG A 143 7.33 3.56 0.09
N ILE A 144 6.47 4.22 -0.67
CA ILE A 144 5.04 3.91 -0.73
C ILE A 144 4.80 3.19 -2.05
N GLY A 145 4.36 1.94 -2.01
CA GLY A 145 3.97 1.17 -3.19
C GLY A 145 2.47 1.25 -3.40
N VAL A 146 2.03 2.04 -4.39
CA VAL A 146 0.61 2.32 -4.64
C VAL A 146 0.12 1.51 -5.84
N LEU A 147 -0.88 0.65 -5.62
CA LEU A 147 -1.63 -0.01 -6.70
C LEU A 147 -3.04 0.55 -6.80
N VAL A 148 -3.28 1.33 -7.85
CA VAL A 148 -4.62 1.78 -8.25
C VAL A 148 -5.22 0.73 -9.14
N ARG A 149 -6.45 0.29 -8.85
CA ARG A 149 -7.08 -0.84 -9.53
C ARG A 149 -8.54 -0.57 -9.88
N SER A 150 -8.99 -1.15 -10.98
CA SER A 150 -10.40 -1.18 -11.35
C SER A 150 -11.21 -2.06 -10.40
N ASN A 151 -12.54 -1.84 -10.39
CA ASN A 151 -13.45 -2.60 -9.53
C ASN A 151 -13.52 -4.08 -9.90
N ASP A 152 -13.24 -4.44 -11.15
CA ASP A 152 -13.27 -5.78 -11.71
C ASP A 152 -11.87 -6.44 -11.80
N LEU A 153 -10.85 -5.82 -11.22
CA LEU A 153 -9.46 -6.30 -11.21
C LEU A 153 -8.89 -6.55 -12.62
N GLN A 154 -9.29 -5.77 -13.63
CA GLN A 154 -8.75 -5.88 -14.99
C GLN A 154 -7.70 -4.83 -15.32
N GLU A 155 -7.84 -3.61 -14.79
CA GLU A 155 -6.97 -2.48 -15.11
C GLU A 155 -6.25 -1.99 -13.86
N PHE A 156 -4.97 -1.69 -14.02
CA PHE A 156 -4.10 -1.31 -12.91
C PHE A 156 -3.15 -0.19 -13.29
N VAL A 157 -2.83 0.65 -12.30
CA VAL A 157 -1.68 1.56 -12.32
C VAL A 157 -0.88 1.34 -11.05
N TYR A 158 0.39 0.99 -11.20
CA TYR A 158 1.35 0.89 -10.11
C TYR A 158 2.36 2.02 -10.18
N PHE A 159 2.65 2.63 -9.03
CA PHE A 159 3.74 3.60 -8.91
C PHE A 159 4.31 3.59 -7.49
N GLU A 160 5.50 4.16 -7.35
CA GLU A 160 6.16 4.30 -6.07
C GLU A 160 6.44 5.78 -5.77
N GLU A 161 6.40 6.14 -4.49
CA GLU A 161 6.91 7.41 -4.01
C GLU A 161 7.90 7.16 -2.87
N TYR A 162 8.87 8.06 -2.67
CA TYR A 162 9.64 8.02 -1.43
C TYR A 162 8.72 8.37 -0.26
N LEU A 163 8.87 7.63 0.83
CA LEU A 163 8.20 8.00 2.06
C LEU A 163 8.94 9.20 2.67
N GLU A 164 8.28 10.34 2.74
CA GLU A 164 8.84 11.58 3.29
C GLU A 164 8.11 12.03 4.55
N HIS A 165 8.83 12.75 5.41
CA HIS A 165 8.24 13.50 6.51
C HIS A 165 7.50 14.73 5.99
N PHE A 166 6.37 15.02 6.61
CA PHE A 166 5.68 16.28 6.36
C PHE A 166 6.20 17.36 7.32
N ARG A 167 6.60 18.51 6.78
CA ARG A 167 6.93 19.67 7.61
C ARG A 167 5.63 20.28 8.14
N LEU A 168 5.35 20.09 9.43
CA LEU A 168 4.12 20.55 10.09
C LEU A 168 3.79 22.02 9.78
N SER A 169 4.79 22.90 9.90
CA SER A 169 4.64 24.34 9.70
C SER A 169 4.29 24.75 8.26
N GLN A 170 4.38 23.84 7.29
CA GLN A 170 4.03 24.08 5.90
C GLN A 170 2.52 23.98 5.64
N TYR A 171 1.76 23.39 6.55
CA TYR A 171 0.35 23.13 6.35
C TYR A 171 -0.52 23.99 7.25
N ILE A 172 -1.67 24.41 6.71
CA ILE A 172 -2.75 25.06 7.46
C ILE A 172 -3.97 24.15 7.45
N TRP A 173 -4.54 23.93 8.63
CA TRP A 173 -5.67 23.03 8.81
C TRP A 173 -6.99 23.79 8.87
N LYS A 174 -8.04 23.26 8.27
CA LYS A 174 -9.38 23.86 8.30
C LYS A 174 -10.42 22.78 8.50
N GLU A 175 -11.49 23.08 9.22
CA GLU A 175 -12.62 22.18 9.31
C GLU A 175 -13.51 22.30 8.07
N ASN A 176 -13.97 21.16 7.56
CA ASN A 176 -14.98 21.11 6.50
C ASN A 176 -16.40 20.93 7.09
N PRO A 177 -17.48 21.15 6.32
CA PRO A 177 -18.86 21.07 6.83
C PRO A 177 -19.28 19.71 7.41
N ARG A 178 -18.46 18.67 7.25
CA ARG A 178 -18.68 17.32 7.78
C ARG A 178 -17.87 17.07 9.06
N GLY A 179 -17.25 18.10 9.64
CA GLY A 179 -16.41 17.99 10.83
C GLY A 179 -15.06 17.31 10.61
N ASN A 180 -14.60 17.14 9.36
CA ASN A 180 -13.25 16.63 9.10
C ASN A 180 -12.27 17.78 9.02
N LEU A 181 -11.02 17.52 9.40
CA LEU A 181 -9.94 18.49 9.27
C LEU A 181 -9.22 18.27 7.94
N GLU A 182 -9.10 19.33 7.14
CA GLU A 182 -8.43 19.34 5.84
C GLU A 182 -7.13 20.15 5.95
N GLY A 183 -6.01 19.52 5.59
CA GLY A 183 -4.69 20.15 5.60
C GLY A 183 -4.33 20.67 4.21
N TYR A 184 -4.02 21.96 4.13
CA TYR A 184 -3.64 22.65 2.90
C TYR A 184 -2.21 23.12 2.97
N ASP A 185 -1.46 22.94 1.88
CA ASP A 185 -0.12 23.52 1.75
C ASP A 185 -0.22 25.06 1.71
N LYS A 186 0.56 25.74 2.56
CA LYS A 186 0.49 27.21 2.72
C LYS A 186 0.92 27.98 1.48
N TYR A 187 1.76 27.39 0.63
CA TYR A 187 2.34 28.07 -0.53
C TYR A 187 1.48 27.90 -1.78
N SER A 188 1.15 26.66 -2.12
CA SER A 188 0.34 26.30 -3.29
C SER A 188 -1.15 26.42 -3.04
N GLY A 189 -1.60 26.38 -1.78
CA GLY A 189 -3.02 26.32 -1.42
C GLY A 189 -3.68 24.98 -1.72
N ASN A 190 -2.92 24.00 -2.23
CA ASN A 190 -3.45 22.67 -2.55
C ASN A 190 -3.81 21.92 -1.27
N LYS A 191 -4.91 21.17 -1.32
CA LYS A 191 -5.25 20.23 -0.26
C LYS A 191 -4.35 19.00 -0.36
N HIS A 192 -3.70 18.64 0.74
CA HIS A 192 -2.87 17.45 0.84
C HIS A 192 -3.48 16.38 1.75
N PHE A 193 -4.22 16.80 2.78
CA PHE A 193 -4.63 15.89 3.84
C PHE A 193 -6.11 16.01 4.16
N ILE A 194 -6.66 14.88 4.60
CA ILE A 194 -7.95 14.81 5.25
C ILE A 194 -7.79 13.93 6.48
N TRP A 195 -8.17 14.46 7.63
CA TRP A 195 -8.25 13.70 8.87
C TRP A 195 -9.67 13.69 9.39
N GLN A 196 -10.15 12.50 9.73
CA GLN A 196 -11.52 12.27 10.19
C GLN A 196 -11.48 11.94 11.69
N PRO A 197 -12.12 12.75 12.55
CA PRO A 197 -12.10 12.51 14.00
C PRO A 197 -12.62 11.12 14.37
N HIS A 198 -13.76 10.74 13.77
CA HIS A 198 -14.34 9.43 13.98
C HIS A 198 -13.45 8.33 13.39
N GLY A 199 -12.89 7.51 14.28
CA GLY A 199 -11.91 6.51 13.93
C GLY A 199 -10.53 7.08 13.60
N SER A 200 -10.24 8.36 13.83
CA SER A 200 -8.89 8.92 13.69
C SER A 200 -8.23 8.64 12.32
N GLN A 201 -9.01 8.59 11.24
CA GLN A 201 -8.50 8.16 9.93
C GLN A 201 -7.72 9.30 9.27
N PHE A 202 -6.44 9.05 8.97
CA PHE A 202 -5.61 9.97 8.21
C PHE A 202 -5.56 9.57 6.74
N THR A 203 -5.78 10.51 5.84
CA THR A 203 -5.77 10.30 4.39
C THR A 203 -4.87 11.32 3.73
N ILE A 204 -3.98 10.83 2.87
CA ILE A 204 -3.09 11.65 2.03
C ILE A 204 -3.66 11.68 0.61
N LEU A 205 -3.78 12.87 0.02
CA LEU A 205 -4.11 13.04 -1.38
C LEU A 205 -2.81 12.94 -2.19
N CYS A 206 -2.76 12.00 -3.11
CA CYS A 206 -1.57 11.66 -3.88
C CYS A 206 -1.89 11.76 -5.37
N ASN A 207 -0.95 12.34 -6.13
CA ASN A 207 -1.07 12.42 -7.58
C ASN A 207 -0.53 11.13 -8.19
N ILE A 208 -1.21 10.62 -9.22
CA ILE A 208 -0.67 9.50 -9.99
C ILE A 208 0.34 10.11 -10.96
N PRO A 209 1.62 9.71 -10.92
CA PRO A 209 2.63 10.28 -11.78
C PRO A 209 2.46 9.75 -13.22
N ASP A 210 2.86 10.55 -14.21
CA ASP A 210 2.68 10.21 -15.63
C ASP A 210 3.46 8.94 -16.05
N ASN A 211 4.56 8.66 -15.36
CA ASN A 211 5.39 7.46 -15.53
C ASN A 211 4.89 6.25 -14.71
N GLY A 212 3.73 6.33 -14.06
CA GLY A 212 3.13 5.17 -13.40
C GLY A 212 2.91 4.02 -14.38
N ILE A 213 3.21 2.79 -13.95
CA ILE A 213 3.15 1.60 -14.79
C ILE A 213 1.70 1.16 -14.94
N LYS A 214 1.20 1.27 -16.17
CA LYS A 214 -0.16 0.92 -16.55
C LYS A 214 -0.17 -0.47 -17.14
N PHE A 215 -1.00 -1.36 -16.61
CA PHE A 215 -1.13 -2.71 -17.15
C PHE A 215 -2.57 -3.22 -17.05
N ARG A 216 -2.86 -4.22 -17.88
CA ARG A 216 -4.13 -4.95 -17.89
C ARG A 216 -3.89 -6.43 -17.73
N VAL A 217 -4.78 -7.10 -17.03
CA VAL A 217 -4.81 -8.55 -16.95
C VAL A 217 -6.06 -9.07 -17.65
N LYS A 218 -5.97 -10.27 -18.22
CA LYS A 218 -7.14 -10.95 -18.79
C LYS A 218 -7.73 -11.87 -17.73
N HIS A 219 -9.05 -11.87 -17.60
CA HIS A 219 -9.72 -12.84 -16.77
C HIS A 219 -9.47 -14.26 -17.34
N PRO A 220 -9.03 -15.21 -16.52
CA PRO A 220 -8.79 -16.57 -16.96
C PRO A 220 -10.11 -17.25 -17.31
N ARG A 221 -10.09 -18.18 -18.27
CA ARG A 221 -11.24 -19.05 -18.51
C ARG A 221 -11.45 -19.98 -17.29
N PRO A 222 -12.69 -20.29 -16.92
CA PRO A 222 -12.94 -21.37 -15.96
C PRO A 222 -12.34 -22.68 -16.48
N MET A 223 -11.69 -23.45 -15.59
CA MET A 223 -11.32 -24.83 -15.89
C MET A 223 -12.53 -25.73 -15.67
N THR A 224 -12.67 -26.75 -16.50
CA THR A 224 -13.63 -27.83 -16.28
C THR A 224 -13.21 -28.69 -15.09
N GLU A 225 -14.16 -29.39 -14.46
CA GLU A 225 -13.87 -30.31 -13.35
C GLU A 225 -12.76 -31.32 -13.72
N LYS A 226 -12.81 -31.87 -14.93
CA LYS A 226 -11.79 -32.77 -15.45
C LYS A 226 -10.40 -32.13 -15.47
N GLU A 227 -10.26 -30.92 -16.04
CA GLU A 227 -8.97 -30.22 -16.11
C GLU A 227 -8.39 -29.94 -14.71
N VAL A 228 -9.24 -29.67 -13.72
CA VAL A 228 -8.83 -29.48 -12.33
C VAL A 228 -8.32 -30.79 -11.73
N LEU A 229 -9.10 -31.87 -11.84
CA LEU A 229 -8.72 -33.18 -11.31
C LEU A 229 -7.42 -33.69 -11.95
N ASP A 230 -7.26 -33.50 -13.26
CA ASP A 230 -6.03 -33.85 -14.00
C ASP A 230 -4.83 -33.03 -13.47
N SER A 231 -5.00 -31.73 -13.23
CA SER A 231 -3.92 -30.85 -12.73
C SER A 231 -3.51 -31.15 -11.28
N LEU A 232 -4.45 -31.63 -10.47
CA LEU A 232 -4.19 -32.07 -9.08
C LEU A 232 -3.55 -33.46 -9.02
N ASN A 233 -3.42 -34.16 -10.16
CA ASN A 233 -3.09 -35.59 -10.21
C ASN A 233 -4.02 -36.41 -9.29
N PHE A 234 -5.32 -36.10 -9.35
CA PHE A 234 -6.32 -36.83 -8.57
C PHE A 234 -6.28 -38.31 -8.94
N SER A 235 -6.34 -39.15 -7.92
CA SER A 235 -6.45 -40.59 -8.06
C SER A 235 -7.28 -41.16 -6.91
N SER A 236 -7.65 -42.43 -7.01
CA SER A 236 -8.38 -43.14 -5.94
C SER A 236 -7.65 -43.11 -4.59
N GLU A 237 -6.33 -42.91 -4.56
CA GLU A 237 -5.51 -42.80 -3.34
C GLU A 237 -5.88 -41.58 -2.47
N TRP A 238 -6.59 -40.60 -3.02
CA TRP A 238 -7.09 -39.45 -2.26
C TRP A 238 -8.33 -39.79 -1.42
N ILE A 239 -8.86 -41.02 -1.55
CA ILE A 239 -10.08 -41.47 -0.88
C ILE A 239 -9.74 -42.58 0.11
N GLU A 240 -9.99 -42.33 1.40
CA GLU A 240 -10.00 -43.37 2.43
C GLU A 240 -11.44 -43.78 2.75
N PHE A 241 -11.74 -45.08 2.63
CA PHE A 241 -13.04 -45.62 3.03
C PHE A 241 -13.01 -46.01 4.50
N ILE A 242 -13.77 -45.30 5.34
CA ILE A 242 -13.91 -45.61 6.77
C ILE A 242 -15.15 -46.50 6.97
N ASP A 243 -14.95 -47.69 7.53
CA ASP A 243 -16.00 -48.68 7.75
C ASP A 243 -16.84 -48.33 8.99
N ASN A 244 -18.13 -48.01 8.82
CA ASN A 244 -19.05 -47.72 9.93
C ASN A 244 -19.51 -49.02 10.61
N LYS A 245 -18.62 -49.73 11.29
CA LYS A 245 -19.03 -50.79 12.23
C LYS A 245 -19.22 -50.20 13.61
N SER A 246 -20.50 -50.12 13.99
CA SER A 246 -21.02 -49.70 15.29
C SER A 246 -20.34 -50.37 16.48
N LYS A 247 -20.27 -49.60 17.57
CA LYS A 247 -20.03 -50.03 18.96
C LYS A 247 -20.77 -51.30 19.35
#